data_AF-A0A7V4KIK0-F1
#
_entry.id   AF-A0A7V4KIK0-F1
#
_cell.length_a   1.000
_cell.length_b   1.000
_cell.length_c   1.000
_cell.angle_alpha   90.00
_cell.angle_beta   90.00
_cell.angle_gamma   90.00
#
_symmetry.space_group_name_H-M   'P 1'
#
loop_
_entity.id
_entity.type
_entity.pdbx_description
1 polymer ?
#
loop_
_entity_poly.entity_id
_entity_poly.type
_entity_poly.pdbx_seq_one_letter_code
_entity_poly.pdbx_strand_id
1 'polypeptide(L)'
;SSTAVFEVTKEYGTAELYVLLEGIIDFDKEKKRLEKEISEIEKFISVLQQKLNNQQFLIKAPTTEVERTKELYQLNTEKLNKLKKVLADIE
;
A
#
# COMPACT_ATOMS: atom_id res chain seq x y z
N SER A 1 17.44 -6.30 -10.86
CA SER A 1 18.11 -5.02 -11.14
C SER A 1 17.14 -4.14 -11.91
N SER A 2 16.57 -3.14 -11.23
CA SER A 2 15.64 -2.17 -11.80
C SER A 2 16.35 -0.81 -11.80
N THR A 3 16.63 -0.27 -12.99
CA THR A 3 17.23 1.05 -13.16
C THR A 3 16.11 2.09 -13.31
N ALA A 4 16.08 3.09 -12.43
CA ALA A 4 15.24 4.27 -12.60
C ALA A 4 16.07 5.41 -13.23
N VAL A 5 15.61 5.95 -14.35
CA VAL A 5 16.25 7.08 -15.03
C VAL A 5 15.49 8.35 -14.65
N PHE A 6 16.20 9.33 -14.10
CA PHE A 6 15.66 10.65 -13.81
C PHE A 6 16.37 11.70 -14.67
N GLU A 7 15.60 12.53 -15.36
CA GLU A 7 16.12 13.69 -16.07
C GLU A 7 16.04 14.91 -15.15
N VAL A 8 17.19 15.54 -14.88
CA VAL A 8 17.24 16.77 -14.09
C VAL A 8 17.67 17.92 -15.00
N THR A 9 16.82 18.93 -15.10
CA THR A 9 17.10 20.15 -15.87
C THR A 9 17.56 21.26 -14.91
N LYS A 10 18.74 21.84 -15.16
CA LYS A 10 19.17 23.09 -14.52
C LYS A 10 19.55 24.09 -15.61
N GLU A 11 19.50 25.38 -15.32
CA GLU A 11 19.62 26.52 -16.25
C GLU A 11 20.88 26.52 -17.15
N TYR A 12 21.84 25.62 -16.92
CA TYR A 12 23.06 25.46 -17.71
C TYR A 12 23.21 24.09 -18.44
N GLY A 13 22.19 23.22 -18.44
CA GLY A 13 22.20 21.97 -19.23
C GLY A 13 21.27 20.86 -18.71
N THR A 14 21.04 19.86 -19.56
CA THR A 14 20.37 18.59 -19.23
C THR A 14 21.39 17.53 -18.84
N ALA A 15 21.14 16.81 -17.75
CA ALA A 15 21.93 15.66 -17.32
C ALA A 15 21.01 14.47 -17.04
N GLU A 16 21.39 13.30 -17.55
CA GLU A 16 20.73 12.03 -17.23
C GLU A 16 21.36 11.47 -15.95
N LEU A 17 20.58 11.40 -14.88
CA LEU A 17 21.02 10.80 -13.61
C LEU A 17 20.59 9.33 -13.59
N TYR A 18 21.57 8.44 -13.71
CA TYR A 18 21.38 7.01 -13.50
C TYR A 18 21.57 6.71 -12.01
N VAL A 19 20.48 6.60 -11.27
CA VAL A 19 20.55 6.09 -9.89
C VAL A 19 20.53 4.57 -9.97
N LEU A 20 21.71 3.96 -9.90
CA LEU A 20 21.83 2.55 -9.52
C LEU A 20 21.35 2.47 -8.06
N LEU A 21 20.11 2.02 -7.84
CA LEU A 21 19.56 1.79 -6.50
C LEU A 21 20.28 0.66 -5.76
N GLU A 22 21.15 -0.08 -6.46
CA GLU A 22 22.07 -1.06 -5.88
C GLU A 22 23.07 -0.36 -4.94
N GLY A 23 22.72 -0.36 -3.64
CA GLY A 23 23.60 0.07 -2.54
C GLY A 23 23.05 1.15 -1.60
N ILE A 24 21.92 1.81 -1.91
CA ILE A 24 21.32 2.86 -1.06
C ILE A 24 20.05 2.37 -0.35
N ILE A 25 19.33 1.41 -0.95
CA ILE A 25 18.12 0.80 -0.39
C ILE A 25 18.45 -0.63 0.03
N ASP A 26 18.33 -0.90 1.32
CA ASP A 26 18.33 -2.26 1.86
C ASP A 26 16.98 -2.90 1.51
N PHE A 27 16.95 -3.64 0.40
CA PHE A 27 15.74 -4.30 -0.11
C PHE A 27 15.20 -5.35 0.85
N ASP A 28 16.06 -6.01 1.64
CA ASP A 28 15.60 -6.96 2.67
C ASP A 28 14.88 -6.24 3.80
N LYS A 29 15.41 -5.08 4.23
CA LYS A 29 14.74 -4.23 5.22
C LYS A 29 13.44 -3.65 4.67
N GLU A 30 13.41 -3.22 3.41
CA GLU A 30 12.20 -2.66 2.79
C GLU A 30 11.13 -3.73 2.58
N LYS A 31 11.52 -4.94 2.16
CA LYS A 31 10.64 -6.12 2.10
C LYS A 31 10.00 -6.39 3.47
N LYS A 32 10.81 -6.49 4.54
CA LYS A 32 10.28 -6.70 5.90
C LYS A 32 9.34 -5.60 6.35
N ARG A 33 9.61 -4.34 5.98
CA ARG A 33 8.74 -3.20 6.28
C ARG A 33 7.39 -3.34 5.57
N LEU A 34 7.41 -3.66 4.27
CA LEU A 34 6.22 -3.83 3.45
C LEU A 34 5.38 -5.05 3.90
N GLU A 35 6.01 -6.20 4.16
CA GLU A 35 5.34 -7.39 4.69
C GLU A 35 4.63 -7.11 6.02
N LYS A 36 5.28 -6.36 6.92
CA LYS A 36 4.67 -5.95 8.19
C LYS A 36 3.46 -5.05 7.97
N GLU A 37 3.58 -4.03 7.12
CA GLU A 37 2.48 -3.10 6.82
C GLU A 37 1.30 -3.84 6.15
N ILE A 38 1.60 -4.75 5.21
CA ILE A 38 0.62 -5.64 4.57
C ILE A 38 -0.12 -6.45 5.64
N SER A 39 0.60 -7.10 6.55
CA SER A 39 0.00 -7.94 7.60
C SER A 39 -0.92 -7.14 8.53
N GLU A 40 -0.54 -5.91 8.89
CA GLU A 40 -1.36 -5.03 9.73
C GLU A 40 -2.65 -4.62 9.01
N ILE A 41 -2.55 -4.25 7.73
CA ILE A 41 -3.72 -3.87 6.92
C ILE A 41 -4.64 -5.07 6.67
N GLU A 42 -4.11 -6.26 6.40
CA GLU A 42 -4.90 -7.48 6.21
C GLU A 42 -5.71 -7.84 7.46
N LYS A 43 -5.11 -7.72 8.64
CA LYS A 43 -5.84 -7.91 9.91
C LYS A 43 -6.96 -6.89 10.06
N PHE A 44 -6.72 -5.63 9.74
CA PHE A 44 -7.74 -4.59 9.81
C PHE A 44 -8.89 -4.84 8.83
N ILE A 45 -8.58 -5.17 7.58
CA ILE A 45 -9.56 -5.56 6.56
C ILE A 45 -10.39 -6.76 7.03
N SER A 46 -9.77 -7.77 7.62
CA SER A 46 -10.48 -8.95 8.14
C SER A 46 -11.53 -8.57 9.19
N VAL A 47 -11.20 -7.66 10.11
CA VAL A 47 -12.15 -7.15 11.12
C VAL A 47 -13.31 -6.40 10.46
N LEU A 48 -13.02 -5.53 9.48
CA LEU A 48 -14.06 -4.81 8.75
C LEU A 48 -14.97 -5.77 7.97
N GLN A 49 -14.39 -6.77 7.31
CA GLN A 49 -15.12 -7.78 6.57
C GLN A 49 -16.04 -8.60 7.49
N GLN A 50 -15.56 -8.99 8.68
CA GLN A 50 -16.37 -9.68 9.68
C GLN A 50 -17.56 -8.82 10.13
N LYS A 51 -17.35 -7.51 10.36
CA LYS A 51 -18.46 -6.59 10.66
C LYS A 51 -19.46 -6.51 9.51
N LEU A 52 -19.00 -6.35 8.28
CA LEU A 52 -19.86 -6.24 7.10
C LEU A 52 -20.61 -7.54 6.77
N ASN A 53 -20.09 -8.70 7.18
CA ASN A 53 -20.79 -9.99 7.05
C ASN A 53 -21.74 -10.28 8.21
N ASN A 54 -21.67 -9.53 9.31
CA ASN A 54 -22.51 -9.73 10.48
C ASN A 54 -23.88 -9.08 10.26
N GLN A 55 -24.91 -9.90 9.97
CA GLN A 55 -26.28 -9.43 9.79
C GLN A 55 -26.80 -8.60 10.97
N GLN A 56 -26.37 -8.92 12.20
CA GLN A 56 -26.80 -8.17 13.36
C GLN A 56 -26.28 -6.73 13.35
N PHE A 57 -25.04 -6.54 12.89
CA PHE A 57 -24.44 -5.22 12.69
C PHE A 57 -25.15 -4.45 11.58
N LEU A 58 -25.40 -5.10 10.43
CA LEU A 58 -26.07 -4.47 9.30
C LEU A 58 -27.49 -3.95 9.62
N ILE A 59 -28.19 -4.63 10.52
CA ILE A 59 -29.57 -4.27 10.91
C ILE A 59 -29.59 -3.23 12.04
N LYS A 60 -28.67 -3.32 13.01
CA LYS A 60 -28.72 -2.49 14.23
C LYS A 60 -27.86 -1.23 14.17
N ALA A 61 -26.78 -1.23 13.39
CA ALA A 61 -25.89 -0.08 13.31
C ALA A 61 -26.55 1.06 12.51
N PRO A 62 -26.31 2.33 12.86
CA PRO A 62 -26.71 3.45 12.03
C PRO A 62 -26.17 3.32 10.61
N THR A 63 -26.94 3.75 9.62
CA THR A 63 -26.54 3.70 8.20
C THR A 63 -25.17 4.35 7.96
N THR A 64 -24.90 5.48 8.63
CA THR A 64 -23.62 6.19 8.54
C THR A 64 -22.42 5.37 9.05
N GLU A 65 -22.62 4.52 10.05
CA GLU A 65 -21.57 3.62 10.56
C GLU A 65 -21.32 2.46 9.59
N VAL A 66 -22.38 1.92 9.00
CA VAL A 66 -22.27 0.85 7.98
C VAL A 66 -21.57 1.38 6.72
N GLU A 67 -21.95 2.56 6.24
CA GLU A 67 -21.32 3.22 5.08
C GLU A 67 -19.84 3.51 5.35
N ARG A 68 -19.52 4.13 6.49
CA ARG A 68 -18.12 4.37 6.89
C ARG A 68 -17.31 3.08 6.96
N THR A 69 -17.90 1.98 7.45
CA THR A 69 -17.23 0.68 7.51
C THR A 69 -16.94 0.13 6.11
N LYS A 70 -17.88 0.30 5.16
CA LYS A 70 -17.69 -0.08 3.74
C LYS A 70 -16.61 0.76 3.06
N GLU A 71 -16.62 2.06 3.27
CA GLU A 71 -15.59 2.98 2.73
C GLU A 71 -14.21 2.63 3.25
N LEU A 72 -14.08 2.41 4.56
CA LEU A 72 -12.82 1.98 5.17
C LEU A 72 -12.35 0.64 4.59
N TYR A 73 -13.26 -0.31 4.38
CA TYR A 73 -12.92 -1.60 3.78
C TYR A 73 -12.38 -1.44 2.35
N GLN A 74 -13.05 -0.64 1.51
CA GLN A 74 -12.61 -0.37 0.14
C GLN A 74 -11.25 0.33 0.10
N LEU A 75 -11.09 1.42 0.84
CA LEU A 75 -9.85 2.20 0.90
C LEU A 75 -8.66 1.34 1.32
N ASN A 76 -8.83 0.51 2.36
CA ASN A 76 -7.76 -0.35 2.84
C ASN A 76 -7.46 -1.50 1.87
N THR A 77 -8.46 -2.04 1.19
CA THR A 77 -8.27 -3.06 0.14
C THR A 77 -7.47 -2.50 -1.04
N GLU A 78 -7.79 -1.28 -1.48
CA GLU A 78 -7.00 -0.60 -2.52
C GLU A 78 -5.56 -0.35 -2.08
N LYS A 79 -5.36 0.12 -0.83
CA LYS A 79 -4.03 0.32 -0.26
C LYS A 79 -3.24 -0.99 -0.22
N LEU A 80 -3.87 -2.08 0.24
CA LEU A 80 -3.28 -3.41 0.29
C LEU A 80 -2.80 -3.87 -1.09
N ASN A 81 -3.63 -3.69 -2.12
CA ASN A 81 -3.28 -4.08 -3.49
C ASN A 81 -2.09 -3.28 -4.02
N LYS A 82 -2.01 -1.98 -3.72
CA LYS A 82 -0.85 -1.15 -4.09
C LYS A 82 0.43 -1.63 -3.40
N LEU A 83 0.38 -1.92 -2.09
CA LEU A 83 1.54 -2.42 -1.35
C LEU A 83 2.00 -3.80 -1.83
N LYS A 84 1.07 -4.71 -2.13
CA LYS A 84 1.38 -6.03 -2.70
C LYS A 84 2.05 -5.92 -4.06
N LYS A 85 1.62 -4.96 -4.89
CA LYS A 85 2.27 -4.68 -6.18
C LYS A 85 3.69 -4.17 -5.98
N VAL A 86 3.90 -3.21 -5.08
CA VAL A 86 5.24 -2.71 -4.76
C VAL A 86 6.14 -3.82 -4.24
N LEU A 87 5.64 -4.68 -3.35
CA LEU A 87 6.38 -5.84 -2.84
C LEU A 87 6.79 -6.78 -3.99
N ALA A 88 5.87 -7.09 -4.90
CA ALA A 88 6.16 -7.93 -6.06
C ALA A 88 7.17 -7.31 -7.04
N ASP A 89 7.21 -5.97 -7.14
CA ASP A 89 8.17 -5.27 -8.01
C ASP A 89 9.60 -5.24 -7.42
N ILE A 90 9.76 -5.51 -6.12
CA ILE A 90 11.06 -5.55 -5.43
C ILE A 90 11.54 -6.97 -5.08
N GLU A 91 10.70 -7.99 -5.25
CA GLU A 91 11.07 -9.41 -5.20
C GLU A 91 11.75 -9.87 -6.50
#